data_AF-A0A5K1G364-F1
#
_entry.id   AF-A0A5K1G364-F1
#
_cell.length_a   1.000
_cell.length_b   1.000
_cell.length_c   1.000
_cell.angle_alpha   90.00
_cell.angle_beta   90.00
_cell.angle_gamma   90.00
#
_symmetry.space_group_name_H-M   'P 1'
#
loop_
_entity.id
_entity.type
_entity.pdbx_description
1 polymer ?
#
loop_
_entity_poly.entity_id
_entity_poly.type
_entity_poly.pdbx_seq_one_letter_code
_entity_poly.pdbx_strand_id
1 'polypeptide(L)' 'ANDVSMIQMADVGIGICGQEGRQAVMASDFAMGQFRFLVPLLLVHGHWNYQRMGYMLLYNYYRNAVFVLVLF' A
#
# COMPACT_ATOMS: atom_id res chain seq x y z
N ALA A 1 10.93 15.69 -13.03
CA ALA A 1 12.02 15.38 -12.08
C ALA A 1 11.69 15.86 -10.66
N ASN A 2 11.07 17.04 -10.48
CA ASN A 2 10.67 17.55 -9.17
C ASN A 2 9.71 16.60 -8.39
N ASP A 3 8.90 15.83 -9.10
CA ASP A 3 7.92 14.93 -8.48
C ASP A 3 8.57 13.67 -7.88
N VAL A 4 9.77 13.29 -8.34
CA VAL A 4 10.44 12.06 -7.90
C VAL A 4 10.85 12.17 -6.43
N SER A 5 11.46 13.30 -6.03
CA SER A 5 11.84 13.53 -4.64
C SER A 5 10.63 13.62 -3.72
N MET A 6 9.55 14.26 -4.16
CA MET A 6 8.30 14.31 -3.40
C MET A 6 7.70 12.91 -3.21
N ILE A 7 7.64 12.10 -4.27
CA ILE A 7 7.09 10.74 -4.25
C ILE A 7 7.91 9.83 -3.33
N GLN A 8 9.25 9.92 -3.37
CA GLN A 8 10.13 9.11 -2.54
C GLN A 8 10.12 9.50 -1.06
N MET A 9 9.73 10.73 -0.74
CA MET A 9 9.59 11.19 0.65
C MET A 9 8.24 10.80 1.27
N ALA A 10 7.25 10.43 0.46
CA ALA A 10 5.94 10.03 0.96
C ALA A 10 5.96 8.58 1.46
N ASP A 11 5.13 8.27 2.47
CA ASP A 11 4.95 6.90 2.96
C ASP A 11 4.35 5.97 1.88
N VAL A 12 3.58 6.54 0.97
CA VAL A 12 3.02 5.86 -0.20
C VAL A 12 3.12 6.78 -1.41
N GLY A 13 4.00 6.44 -2.33
CA GLY A 13 4.20 7.14 -3.59
C GLY A 13 3.27 6.65 -4.70
N ILE A 14 2.55 7.57 -5.36
CA ILE A 14 1.65 7.21 -6.46
C ILE A 14 2.00 8.01 -7.72
N GLY A 15 2.44 7.30 -8.76
CA GLY A 15 2.83 7.88 -10.05
C GLY A 15 1.69 7.81 -11.07
N ILE A 16 1.48 8.91 -11.79
CA ILE A 16 0.52 8.97 -12.91
C ILE A 16 1.27 8.79 -14.23
N CYS A 17 0.85 7.83 -15.04
CA CYS A 17 1.47 7.54 -16.34
C CYS A 17 1.02 8.57 -17.39
N GLY A 18 1.87 9.56 -17.64
CA GLY A 18 1.71 10.53 -18.73
C GLY A 18 2.48 10.13 -20.00
N GLN A 19 2.22 10.85 -21.08
CA GLN A 19 2.93 10.72 -22.36
C GLN A 19 4.36 11.30 -22.31
N GLU A 20 4.60 12.30 -21.46
CA GLU A 20 5.80 13.14 -21.50
C GLU A 20 6.91 12.73 -20.52
N GLY A 21 6.66 11.74 -19.65
CA GLY A 21 7.70 11.26 -18.74
C GLY A 21 7.23 10.15 -17.79
N ARG A 22 8.03 9.09 -17.69
CA ARG A 22 7.76 7.92 -16.82
C ARG A 22 8.59 7.89 -15.53
N GLN A 23 9.43 8.90 -15.29
CA GLN A 23 10.33 8.90 -14.13
C GLN A 23 9.59 8.87 -12.79
N ALA A 24 8.51 9.64 -12.65
CA ALA A 24 7.68 9.65 -11.43
C ALA A 24 7.01 8.29 -11.19
N VAL A 25 6.57 7.61 -12.26
CA VAL A 25 5.99 6.26 -12.21
C VAL A 25 7.02 5.21 -11.81
N MET A 26 8.25 5.31 -12.32
CA MET A 26 9.32 4.37 -11.97
C MET A 26 9.80 4.53 -10.53
N ALA A 27 9.58 5.69 -9.92
CA ALA A 27 9.96 5.99 -8.55
C ALA A 27 8.80 5.83 -7.53
N SER A 28 7.60 5.46 -7.98
CA SER A 28 6.40 5.32 -7.14
C SER A 28 6.09 3.87 -6.78
N ASP A 29 5.46 3.64 -5.63
CA ASP A 29 4.97 2.32 -5.21
C ASP A 29 3.80 1.82 -6.07
N PHE A 30 2.91 2.74 -6.47
CA PHE A 30 1.77 2.46 -7.33
C PHE A 30 1.77 3.33 -8.58
N ALA A 31 1.47 2.70 -9.71
CA ALA A 31 1.34 3.37 -11.00
C ALA A 31 -0.11 3.33 -11.49
N MET A 32 -0.66 4.46 -11.92
CA MET A 32 -2.00 4.54 -12.51
C MET A 32 -2.04 5.44 -13.74
N GLY A 33 -2.98 5.18 -14.66
CA GLY A 33 -3.07 5.97 -15.90
C GLY A 33 -3.66 7.37 -15.71
N GLN A 34 -4.55 7.56 -14.73
CA GLN A 34 -5.29 8.81 -14.51
C GLN A 34 -5.64 8.98 -13.02
N PHE A 35 -5.73 10.23 -12.57
CA PHE A 35 -6.00 10.55 -11.17
C PHE A 35 -7.33 10.01 -10.63
N ARG A 36 -8.35 9.83 -11.49
CA ARG A 36 -9.66 9.27 -11.08
C ARG A 36 -9.58 7.88 -10.45
N PHE A 37 -8.53 7.12 -10.74
CA PHE A 37 -8.33 5.78 -10.16
C PHE A 37 -7.80 5.82 -8.72
N LEU A 38 -7.37 6.99 -8.23
CA LEU A 38 -6.93 7.16 -6.84
C LEU A 38 -8.07 6.89 -5.85
N VAL A 39 -9.30 7.33 -6.17
CA VAL A 39 -10.48 7.15 -5.32
C VAL A 39 -10.77 5.66 -5.06
N PRO A 40 -10.96 4.79 -6.08
CA PRO A 40 -11.17 3.37 -5.85
C PRO A 40 -9.93 2.67 -5.28
N LEU A 41 -8.71 3.14 -5.57
CA LEU A 41 -7.49 2.60 -4.95
C LEU A 41 -7.51 2.80 -3.43
N LEU A 42 -7.78 4.01 -2.96
CA LEU A 42 -7.78 4.30 -1.52
C LEU A 42 -9.03 3.75 -0.81
N LEU A 43 -10.22 4.04 -1.34
CA LEU A 43 -11.47 3.77 -0.62
C LEU A 43 -11.89 2.31 -0.66
N VAL A 44 -11.56 1.58 -1.73
CA VAL A 44 -11.92 0.15 -1.84
C VAL A 44 -10.72 -0.70 -1.45
N HIS A 45 -9.60 -0.57 -2.19
CA HIS A 45 -8.46 -1.45 -2.00
C HIS A 45 -7.72 -1.14 -0.70
N GLY A 46 -7.52 0.15 -0.38
CA GLY A 46 -6.91 0.58 0.87
C GLY A 46 -7.72 0.09 2.09
N HIS A 47 -9.03 0.30 2.09
CA HIS A 47 -9.92 -0.16 3.16
C HIS A 47 -9.89 -1.69 3.34
N TRP A 48 -10.03 -2.45 2.25
CA TRP A 48 -9.97 -3.92 2.30
C TRP A 48 -8.61 -4.43 2.76
N ASN A 49 -7.51 -3.83 2.30
CA ASN A 49 -6.17 -4.23 2.70
C ASN A 49 -5.96 -3.98 4.20
N TYR A 50 -6.36 -2.80 4.69
CA TYR A 50 -6.27 -2.46 6.11
C TYR A 50 -7.03 -3.45 6.99
N GLN A 51 -8.28 -3.75 6.63
CA GLN A 51 -9.11 -4.69 7.38
C GLN A 51 -8.52 -6.12 7.37
N ARG A 52 -8.09 -6.62 6.20
CA ARG A 52 -7.51 -7.97 6.08
C ARG A 52 -6.21 -8.09 6.86
N MET A 53 -5.33 -7.10 6.78
CA MET A 53 -4.06 -7.09 7.51
C MET A 53 -4.30 -7.10 9.03
N GLY A 54 -5.26 -6.31 9.52
CA GLY A 54 -5.64 -6.30 10.94
C GLY A 54 -6.09 -7.68 11.44
N TYR A 55 -6.98 -8.35 10.70
CA TYR A 55 -7.41 -9.70 11.04
C TYR A 55 -6.27 -10.73 10.99
N MET A 56 -5.41 -10.65 9.97
CA MET A 56 -4.26 -11.54 9.83
C MET A 56 -3.28 -11.39 11.00
N LEU A 57 -3.00 -10.17 11.45
CA LEU A 57 -2.13 -9.90 12.59
C LEU A 57 -2.72 -10.47 13.88
N LEU A 58 -3.99 -10.15 14.18
CA LEU A 58 -4.67 -10.65 15.38
C LEU A 58 -4.71 -12.18 15.41
N TYR A 59 -5.04 -12.81 14.27
CA TYR A 59 -5.07 -14.26 14.16
C TYR A 59 -3.67 -14.87 14.36
N ASN A 60 -2.61 -14.26 13.82
CA ASN A 60 -1.25 -14.71 14.05
C ASN A 60 -0.87 -14.63 15.54
N TYR A 61 -1.16 -13.54 16.23
CA TYR A 61 -0.88 -13.42 17.66
C TYR A 61 -1.65 -14.47 18.46
N TYR A 62 -2.95 -14.64 18.20
CA TYR A 62 -3.77 -15.66 18.84
C TYR A 62 -3.20 -17.06 18.64
N ARG A 63 -2.90 -17.44 17.39
CA ARG A 63 -2.43 -18.79 17.06
C ARG A 63 -1.06 -19.08 17.69
N ASN A 64 -0.14 -18.10 17.70
CA ASN A 64 1.16 -18.24 18.36
C ASN A 64 1.02 -18.33 19.88
N ALA A 65 0.15 -17.51 20.49
CA ALA A 65 -0.10 -17.56 21.94
C ALA A 65 -0.65 -18.93 22.38
N VAL A 66 -1.64 -19.47 21.65
CA VAL A 66 -2.20 -20.80 21.92
C VAL A 66 -1.12 -21.88 21.80
N PHE A 67 -0.26 -21.82 20.77
CA PHE A 67 0.81 -22.79 20.60
C PHE A 67 1.80 -22.77 21.76
N VAL A 68 2.23 -21.58 22.20
CA VAL A 68 3.12 -21.43 23.36
C VAL A 68 2.44 -21.92 24.64
N LEU A 69 1.19 -21.54 24.90
CA LEU A 69 0.44 -21.95 26.09
C LEU A 69 0.15 -23.46 26.17
N VAL A 70 0.16 -24.18 25.05
CA VAL A 70 -0.01 -25.64 25.04
C VAL A 70 1.31 -26.37 25.30
N LEU A 71 2.44 -25.76 24.95
CA LEU A 71 3.77 -26.34 25.14
C LEU A 71 4.34 -26.17 26.55
N PHE A 72 3.85 -25.18 27.31
CA PHE A 72 4.22 -24.90 28.70
C PHE A 72 3.09 -25.30 29.65
#